data_AF-A0A943HKF4-F1
#
_entry.id   AF-A0A943HKF4-F1
#
_cell.length_a   1.000
_cell.length_b   1.000
_cell.length_c   1.000
_cell.angle_alpha   90.00
_cell.angle_beta   90.00
_cell.angle_gamma   90.00
#
_symmetry.space_group_name_H-M   'P 1'
#
loop_
_entity.id
_entity.type
_entity.pdbx_description
1 polymer ?
#
loop_
_entity_poly.entity_id
_entity_poly.type
_entity_poly.pdbx_seq_one_letter_code
_entity_poly.pdbx_strand_id
1 'polypeptide(L)'
;MRRKARDILRDQQGLSMILVLCIGALFVALSAALVYAASVLTANANRQLLEQEAYQLATSFSDVLEGELNTPTSSFAAFVNDSFMTSTAYGGDIYGSPSQPYSYTWKAADADTSGAEEITVTLRRRPGEDAEKLNLSGVGQSVSTKSGWRDQLTSWQSNDYLLTDLQLDVTVTATKAGESFAYTVTYDRQVHYPVSGYTFDDSTTVYTWSKDTNTFASPGLSSINIKPEDAERIIVPHFDTTNPDKSTIHYTRGARQSTSTAQE
;
A
#
# COMPACT_ATOMS: atom_id res chain seq x y z
N MET A 1 -10.46 28.45 -28.43
CA MET A 1 -9.30 28.11 -27.57
C MET A 1 -9.61 26.98 -26.57
N ARG A 2 -10.11 25.82 -27.02
CA ARG A 2 -10.47 24.66 -26.14
C ARG A 2 -9.91 23.30 -26.60
N ARG A 3 -8.99 23.29 -27.56
CA ARG A 3 -8.28 22.07 -28.02
C ARG A 3 -6.86 21.96 -27.46
N LYS A 4 -6.18 23.09 -27.25
CA LYS A 4 -4.78 23.15 -26.77
C LYS A 4 -4.55 22.72 -25.30
N ALA A 5 -5.60 22.71 -24.47
CA ALA A 5 -5.49 22.28 -23.06
C ALA A 5 -5.59 20.75 -22.88
N ARG A 6 -6.10 20.03 -23.91
CA ARG A 6 -6.28 18.58 -23.83
C ARG A 6 -5.00 17.81 -24.23
N ASP A 7 -4.13 18.43 -25.02
CA ASP A 7 -2.84 17.84 -25.39
C ASP A 7 -1.80 17.97 -24.26
N ILE A 8 -1.90 19.00 -23.41
CA ILE A 8 -0.96 19.21 -22.27
C ILE A 8 -1.18 18.18 -21.15
N LEU A 9 -2.41 17.71 -20.94
CA LEU A 9 -2.70 16.65 -19.95
C LEU A 9 -2.28 15.25 -20.43
N ARG A 10 -2.18 15.04 -21.76
CA ARG A 10 -1.73 13.76 -22.33
C ARG A 10 -0.20 13.66 -22.36
N ASP A 11 0.50 14.80 -22.38
CA ASP A 11 1.96 14.90 -22.29
C ASP A 11 2.48 14.81 -20.82
N GLN A 12 1.62 15.09 -19.84
CA GLN A 12 1.92 14.95 -18.40
C GLN A 12 1.99 13.49 -17.92
N GLN A 13 1.23 12.57 -18.52
CA GLN A 13 1.30 11.14 -18.14
C GLN A 13 2.65 10.51 -18.52
N GLY A 14 3.24 10.90 -19.66
CA GLY A 14 4.57 10.43 -20.07
C GLY A 14 5.70 10.99 -19.20
N LEU A 15 5.61 12.28 -18.85
CA LEU A 15 6.56 12.95 -17.95
C LEU A 15 6.49 12.43 -16.52
N SER A 16 5.28 12.17 -16.00
CA SER A 16 5.10 11.58 -14.67
C SER A 16 5.61 10.13 -14.62
N MET A 17 5.45 9.36 -15.69
CA MET A 17 5.98 8.00 -15.79
C MET A 17 7.52 7.99 -15.85
N ILE A 18 8.14 8.96 -16.54
CA ILE A 18 9.59 9.14 -16.61
C ILE A 18 10.17 9.58 -15.26
N LEU A 19 9.52 10.53 -14.56
CA LEU A 19 9.95 10.97 -13.22
C LEU A 19 9.83 9.84 -12.19
N VAL A 20 8.74 9.06 -12.25
CA VAL A 20 8.53 7.85 -11.44
C VAL A 20 9.63 6.81 -11.68
N LEU A 21 10.01 6.59 -12.94
CA LEU A 21 11.13 5.71 -13.29
C LEU A 21 12.48 6.24 -12.76
N CYS A 22 12.73 7.55 -12.87
CA CYS A 22 13.98 8.17 -12.42
C CYS A 22 14.14 8.16 -10.88
N ILE A 23 13.04 8.35 -10.14
CA ILE A 23 13.05 8.32 -8.68
C ILE A 23 13.27 6.88 -8.19
N GLY A 24 12.56 5.90 -8.77
CA GLY A 24 12.80 4.48 -8.47
C GLY A 24 14.23 4.02 -8.74
N ALA A 25 14.83 4.46 -9.85
CA ALA A 25 16.23 4.14 -10.18
C ALA A 25 17.25 4.76 -9.19
N LEU A 26 16.96 5.94 -8.65
CA LEU A 26 17.79 6.61 -7.64
C LEU A 26 17.83 5.84 -6.31
N PHE A 27 16.71 5.23 -5.91
CA PHE A 27 16.63 4.37 -4.72
C PHE A 27 17.46 3.11 -4.83
N VAL A 28 17.37 2.44 -5.98
CA VAL A 28 18.11 1.18 -6.15
C VAL A 28 19.61 1.43 -6.13
N ALA A 29 20.08 2.53 -6.72
CA ALA A 29 21.48 2.91 -6.68
C ALA A 29 21.99 3.23 -5.26
N LEU A 30 21.19 3.93 -4.44
CA LEU A 30 21.58 4.31 -3.08
C LEU A 30 21.57 3.12 -2.12
N SER A 31 20.58 2.24 -2.23
CA SER A 31 20.49 1.01 -1.43
C SER A 31 21.57 -0.01 -1.82
N ALA A 32 21.91 -0.13 -3.11
CA ALA A 32 23.03 -0.97 -3.57
C ALA A 32 24.37 -0.49 -2.98
N ALA A 33 24.57 0.82 -2.84
CA ALA A 33 25.77 1.38 -2.21
C ALA A 33 25.84 1.12 -0.69
N LEU A 34 24.70 0.99 -0.01
CA LEU A 34 24.67 0.61 1.42
C LEU A 34 24.97 -0.88 1.62
N VAL A 35 24.46 -1.73 0.73
CA VAL A 35 24.77 -3.17 0.70
C VAL A 35 26.27 -3.42 0.43
N TYR A 36 26.90 -2.59 -0.41
CA TYR A 36 28.35 -2.61 -0.67
C TYR A 36 29.21 -2.49 0.60
N ALA A 37 28.80 -1.72 1.62
CA ALA A 37 29.57 -1.61 2.86
C ALA A 37 29.52 -2.89 3.71
N ALA A 38 28.48 -3.71 3.57
CA ALA A 38 28.29 -4.93 4.35
C ALA A 38 28.90 -6.18 3.69
N SER A 39 28.97 -6.23 2.35
CA SER A 39 29.37 -7.43 1.60
C SER A 39 30.89 -7.65 1.42
N VAL A 40 31.76 -6.73 1.84
CA VAL A 40 33.22 -6.82 1.58
C VAL A 40 33.95 -7.87 2.43
N LEU A 41 33.25 -8.65 3.26
CA LEU A 41 33.87 -9.72 4.05
C LEU A 41 33.57 -11.11 3.47
N THR A 42 34.53 -11.60 2.67
CA THR A 42 34.91 -13.02 2.44
C THR A 42 34.61 -13.57 1.04
N ALA A 43 35.51 -13.32 0.10
CA ALA A 43 35.60 -14.10 -1.14
C ALA A 43 36.17 -15.51 -0.85
N ASN A 44 35.38 -16.57 -1.07
CA ASN A 44 35.92 -17.91 -1.29
C ASN A 44 35.09 -18.66 -2.35
N ALA A 45 35.75 -19.40 -3.24
CA ALA A 45 35.17 -19.97 -4.46
C ALA A 45 34.40 -21.27 -4.20
N ASN A 46 33.28 -21.20 -3.47
CA ASN A 46 32.37 -22.34 -3.29
C ASN A 46 30.97 -21.97 -3.79
N ARG A 47 30.34 -22.81 -4.61
CA ARG A 47 29.03 -22.47 -5.23
C ARG A 47 27.91 -22.28 -4.20
N GLN A 48 27.95 -23.01 -3.09
CA GLN A 48 27.09 -22.76 -1.92
C GLN A 48 27.33 -21.39 -1.26
N LEU A 49 28.55 -20.84 -1.36
CA LEU A 49 28.84 -19.49 -0.86
C LEU A 49 28.17 -18.44 -1.75
N LEU A 50 28.13 -18.64 -3.06
CA LEU A 50 27.50 -17.69 -4.00
C LEU A 50 25.99 -17.57 -3.78
N GLU A 51 25.29 -18.70 -3.56
CA GLU A 51 23.86 -18.68 -3.20
C GLU A 51 23.63 -17.98 -1.85
N GLN A 52 24.52 -18.18 -0.87
CA GLN A 52 24.48 -17.46 0.42
C GLN A 52 24.72 -15.95 0.27
N GLU A 53 25.62 -15.55 -0.63
CA GLU A 53 25.86 -14.14 -0.93
C GLU A 53 24.64 -13.50 -1.59
N ALA A 54 24.05 -14.14 -2.60
CA ALA A 54 22.80 -13.66 -3.23
C ALA A 54 21.65 -13.57 -2.22
N TYR A 55 21.52 -14.55 -1.33
CA TYR A 55 20.57 -14.53 -0.22
C TYR A 55 20.77 -13.32 0.71
N GLN A 56 22.01 -13.08 1.14
CA GLN A 56 22.34 -11.96 2.02
C GLN A 56 22.09 -10.61 1.35
N LEU A 57 22.43 -10.48 0.06
CA LEU A 57 22.16 -9.29 -0.75
C LEU A 57 20.66 -9.01 -0.84
N ALA A 58 19.85 -10.01 -1.21
CA ALA A 58 18.41 -9.86 -1.34
C ALA A 58 17.75 -9.49 0.00
N THR A 59 18.16 -10.15 1.09
CA THR A 59 17.61 -9.90 2.43
C THR A 59 18.01 -8.52 2.97
N SER A 60 19.28 -8.15 2.87
CA SER A 60 19.78 -6.85 3.35
C SER A 60 19.16 -5.67 2.59
N PHE A 61 19.00 -5.79 1.27
CA PHE A 61 18.32 -4.79 0.47
C PHE A 61 16.83 -4.72 0.80
N SER A 62 16.19 -5.85 1.10
CA SER A 62 14.80 -5.88 1.58
C SER A 62 14.61 -5.14 2.91
N ASP A 63 15.55 -5.29 3.86
CA ASP A 63 15.52 -4.56 5.13
C ASP A 63 15.73 -3.04 4.93
N VAL A 64 16.55 -2.62 3.95
CA VAL A 64 16.64 -1.20 3.56
C VAL A 64 15.31 -0.69 3.02
N LEU A 65 14.67 -1.43 2.11
CA LEU A 65 13.35 -1.05 1.57
C LEU A 65 12.28 -0.99 2.66
N GLU A 66 12.34 -1.84 3.68
CA GLU A 66 11.45 -1.75 4.85
C GLU A 66 11.65 -0.43 5.61
N GLY A 67 12.90 -0.03 5.85
CA GLY A 67 13.22 1.25 6.50
C GLY A 67 12.75 2.45 5.68
N GLU A 68 12.96 2.41 4.35
CA GLU A 68 12.47 3.44 3.45
C GLU A 68 10.93 3.48 3.43
N LEU A 69 10.25 2.33 3.34
CA LEU A 69 8.77 2.25 3.33
C LEU A 69 8.14 2.86 4.59
N ASN A 70 8.79 2.69 5.74
CA ASN A 70 8.35 3.23 7.02
C ASN A 70 8.84 4.67 7.30
N THR A 71 9.56 5.28 6.35
CA THR A 71 9.98 6.69 6.42
C THR A 71 9.08 7.52 5.51
N PRO A 72 8.10 8.29 6.01
CA PRO A 72 7.09 8.96 5.17
C PRO A 72 7.68 9.95 4.16
N THR A 73 8.85 10.52 4.45
CA THR A 73 9.57 11.44 3.58
C THR A 73 10.46 10.76 2.56
N SER A 74 10.61 9.42 2.63
CA SER A 74 11.34 8.70 1.60
C SER A 74 10.54 8.76 0.30
N SER A 75 11.24 8.96 -0.80
CA SER A 75 10.59 8.87 -2.10
C SER A 75 10.19 7.44 -2.51
N PHE A 76 10.67 6.39 -1.83
CA PHE A 76 10.13 5.02 -1.99
C PHE A 76 8.73 4.92 -1.38
N ALA A 77 8.55 5.36 -0.12
CA ALA A 77 7.24 5.42 0.51
C ALA A 77 6.29 6.36 -0.27
N ALA A 78 6.78 7.51 -0.74
CA ALA A 78 5.99 8.41 -1.58
C ALA A 78 5.55 7.73 -2.88
N PHE A 79 6.46 7.05 -3.60
CA PHE A 79 6.10 6.32 -4.81
C PHE A 79 5.06 5.22 -4.54
N VAL A 80 5.31 4.39 -3.53
CA VAL A 80 4.42 3.28 -3.16
C VAL A 80 3.01 3.81 -2.84
N ASN A 81 2.91 4.82 -1.98
CA ASN A 81 1.62 5.35 -1.52
C ASN A 81 0.90 6.20 -2.58
N ASP A 82 1.63 7.04 -3.29
CA ASP A 82 1.02 8.05 -4.17
C ASP A 82 0.83 7.58 -5.60
N SER A 83 1.58 6.56 -6.03
CA SER A 83 1.57 6.11 -7.43
C SER A 83 1.23 4.63 -7.59
N PHE A 84 1.75 3.73 -6.75
CA PHE A 84 1.56 2.29 -6.97
C PHE A 84 0.26 1.77 -6.33
N MET A 85 0.09 1.95 -5.01
CA MET A 85 -0.98 1.33 -4.23
C MET A 85 -2.37 1.81 -4.65
N THR A 86 -2.51 3.08 -5.04
CA THR A 86 -3.79 3.72 -5.36
C THR A 86 -4.12 3.74 -6.85
N SER A 87 -3.21 3.27 -7.71
CA SER A 87 -3.39 3.35 -9.15
C SER A 87 -4.06 2.10 -9.73
N THR A 88 -5.05 2.31 -10.60
CA THR A 88 -5.64 1.26 -11.44
C THR A 88 -4.80 0.97 -12.69
N ALA A 89 -3.72 1.73 -12.95
CA ALA A 89 -2.84 1.47 -14.10
C ALA A 89 -2.13 0.11 -14.00
N TYR A 90 -1.98 -0.43 -12.79
CA TYR A 90 -1.31 -1.70 -12.51
C TYR A 90 -2.28 -2.89 -12.40
N GLY A 91 -3.58 -2.73 -12.69
CA GLY A 91 -4.54 -3.84 -12.59
C GLY A 91 -6.02 -3.44 -12.56
N GLY A 92 -6.86 -4.33 -12.05
CA GLY A 92 -8.30 -4.08 -11.88
C GLY A 92 -8.63 -3.21 -10.66
N ASP A 93 -9.85 -3.38 -10.13
CA ASP A 93 -10.29 -2.74 -8.89
C ASP A 93 -9.30 -2.99 -7.75
N ILE A 94 -8.89 -1.92 -7.07
CA ILE A 94 -7.77 -1.93 -6.12
C ILE A 94 -8.09 -2.73 -4.85
N TYR A 95 -9.37 -2.78 -4.48
CA TYR A 95 -9.87 -3.52 -3.31
C TYR A 95 -10.48 -4.88 -3.67
N GLY A 96 -10.72 -5.15 -4.96
CA GLY A 96 -11.31 -6.39 -5.44
C GLY A 96 -10.31 -7.36 -6.07
N SER A 97 -9.11 -6.92 -6.45
CA SER A 97 -8.17 -7.77 -7.20
C SER A 97 -6.69 -7.40 -7.00
N PRO A 98 -5.77 -8.39 -7.03
CA PRO A 98 -4.34 -8.12 -7.07
C PRO A 98 -3.90 -7.30 -8.29
N SER A 99 -2.84 -6.51 -8.13
CA SER A 99 -2.16 -5.89 -9.26
C SER A 99 -1.37 -6.91 -10.07
N GLN A 100 -1.03 -6.53 -11.31
CA GLN A 100 0.09 -7.12 -12.02
C GLN A 100 1.39 -6.80 -11.27
N PRO A 101 2.39 -7.70 -11.29
CA PRO A 101 3.71 -7.42 -10.77
C PRO A 101 4.33 -6.23 -11.50
N TYR A 102 5.01 -5.36 -10.76
CA TYR A 102 5.74 -4.24 -11.33
C TYR A 102 7.19 -4.28 -10.88
N SER A 103 8.11 -4.41 -11.83
CA SER A 103 9.52 -4.69 -11.55
C SER A 103 10.44 -3.57 -12.00
N TYR A 104 11.46 -3.32 -11.20
CA TYR A 104 12.58 -2.45 -11.50
C TYR A 104 13.86 -3.25 -11.40
N THR A 105 14.66 -3.25 -12.45
CA THR A 105 15.94 -3.97 -12.50
C THR A 105 17.07 -2.97 -12.61
N TRP A 106 18.05 -3.12 -11.72
CA TRP A 106 19.33 -2.44 -11.79
C TRP A 106 20.42 -3.46 -12.07
N LYS A 107 21.30 -3.11 -13.00
CA LYS A 107 22.50 -3.87 -13.33
C LYS A 107 23.73 -3.05 -12.97
N ALA A 108 24.69 -3.68 -12.32
CA ALA A 108 25.96 -3.05 -12.06
C ALA A 108 26.70 -2.73 -13.37
N ALA A 109 27.36 -1.58 -13.42
CA ALA A 109 28.29 -1.27 -14.51
C ALA A 109 29.55 -2.15 -14.45
N ASP A 110 30.04 -2.42 -13.23
CA ASP A 110 31.12 -3.35 -12.92
C ASP A 110 30.73 -4.19 -11.70
N ALA A 111 30.48 -5.49 -11.90
CA ALA A 111 30.03 -6.41 -10.84
C ALA A 111 31.06 -6.57 -9.71
N ASP A 112 32.35 -6.49 -10.05
CA ASP A 112 33.46 -6.67 -9.11
C ASP A 112 33.56 -5.56 -8.05
N THR A 113 33.00 -4.37 -8.32
CA THR A 113 33.01 -3.22 -7.38
C THR A 113 31.67 -2.93 -6.75
N SER A 114 30.59 -3.62 -7.15
CA SER A 114 29.23 -3.29 -6.72
C SER A 114 28.57 -4.36 -5.85
N GLY A 115 29.20 -5.53 -5.68
CA GLY A 115 28.75 -6.59 -4.79
C GLY A 115 27.65 -7.49 -5.36
N ALA A 116 26.82 -7.01 -6.30
CA ALA A 116 25.81 -7.77 -7.04
C ALA A 116 25.88 -7.44 -8.54
N GLU A 117 25.65 -8.42 -9.41
CA GLU A 117 25.56 -8.21 -10.87
C GLU A 117 24.25 -7.53 -11.25
N GLU A 118 23.17 -7.94 -10.60
CA GLU A 118 21.82 -7.45 -10.84
C GLU A 118 21.00 -7.47 -9.55
N ILE A 119 20.20 -6.43 -9.33
CA ILE A 119 19.16 -6.40 -8.30
C ILE A 119 17.84 -6.04 -9.00
N THR A 120 16.83 -6.88 -8.81
CA THR A 120 15.46 -6.62 -9.27
C THR A 120 14.53 -6.49 -8.08
N VAL A 121 13.81 -5.37 -7.99
CA VAL A 121 12.73 -5.15 -7.02
C VAL A 121 11.40 -5.32 -7.74
N THR A 122 10.55 -6.21 -7.28
CA THR A 122 9.20 -6.43 -7.80
C THR A 122 8.16 -6.10 -6.74
N LEU A 123 7.19 -5.27 -7.10
CA LEU A 123 6.08 -4.87 -6.25
C LEU A 123 4.79 -5.54 -6.72
N ARG A 124 3.96 -5.97 -5.79
CA ARG A 124 2.60 -6.45 -6.07
C ARG A 124 1.65 -5.99 -4.99
N ARG A 125 0.56 -5.33 -5.38
CA ARG A 125 -0.53 -4.96 -4.47
C ARG A 125 -1.56 -6.08 -4.41
N ARG A 126 -2.15 -6.33 -3.25
CA ARG A 126 -3.33 -7.18 -3.06
C ARG A 126 -4.36 -6.48 -2.17
N PRO A 127 -5.66 -6.83 -2.25
CA PRO A 127 -6.63 -6.41 -1.24
C PRO A 127 -6.19 -6.83 0.16
N GLY A 128 -6.39 -5.95 1.13
CA GLY A 128 -6.15 -6.24 2.55
C GLY A 128 -7.30 -6.99 3.20
N GLU A 129 -7.07 -7.50 4.41
CA GLU A 129 -8.07 -8.25 5.18
C GLU A 129 -9.34 -7.43 5.46
N ASP A 130 -9.19 -6.11 5.62
CA ASP A 130 -10.29 -5.20 5.93
C ASP A 130 -10.84 -4.47 4.70
N ALA A 131 -10.43 -4.83 3.48
CA ALA A 131 -10.86 -4.14 2.26
C ALA A 131 -12.41 -4.12 2.11
N GLU A 132 -13.08 -5.21 2.50
CA GLU A 132 -14.55 -5.30 2.49
C GLU A 132 -15.22 -4.36 3.51
N LYS A 133 -14.54 -4.01 4.61
CA LYS A 133 -15.07 -3.10 5.64
C LYS A 133 -15.17 -1.66 5.15
N LEU A 134 -14.63 -1.34 3.97
CA LEU A 134 -14.80 -0.05 3.31
C LEU A 134 -16.20 0.12 2.69
N ASN A 135 -17.05 -0.91 2.67
CA ASN A 135 -18.44 -0.86 2.17
C ASN A 135 -18.58 -0.40 0.70
N LEU A 136 -17.58 -0.68 -0.15
CA LEU A 136 -17.56 -0.19 -1.53
C LEU A 136 -18.52 -0.93 -2.49
N SER A 137 -18.92 -2.15 -2.14
CA SER A 137 -19.71 -3.04 -3.00
C SER A 137 -20.98 -3.59 -2.33
N GLY A 138 -21.42 -2.97 -1.22
CA GLY A 138 -22.63 -3.35 -0.49
C GLY A 138 -22.48 -4.54 0.47
N VAL A 139 -21.31 -5.19 0.50
CA VAL A 139 -20.89 -6.08 1.59
C VAL A 139 -19.87 -5.32 2.43
N GLY A 140 -20.05 -5.33 3.75
CA GLY A 140 -19.07 -4.79 4.69
C GLY A 140 -19.67 -4.50 6.07
N GLN A 141 -19.06 -3.56 6.79
CA GLN A 141 -19.38 -3.34 8.20
C GLN A 141 -20.63 -2.48 8.41
N SER A 142 -21.34 -2.79 9.49
CA SER A 142 -22.52 -2.05 9.92
C SER A 142 -22.73 -2.22 11.42
N VAL A 143 -23.63 -1.42 12.01
CA VAL A 143 -23.99 -1.53 13.42
C VAL A 143 -25.50 -1.37 13.61
N SER A 144 -26.09 -2.21 14.46
CA SER A 144 -27.50 -2.10 14.84
C SER A 144 -27.72 -0.97 15.84
N THR A 145 -28.84 -0.25 15.71
CA THR A 145 -29.25 0.78 16.66
C THR A 145 -29.67 0.26 18.03
N LYS A 146 -29.75 -1.08 18.24
CA LYS A 146 -30.17 -1.69 19.51
C LYS A 146 -29.21 -1.42 20.67
N SER A 147 -27.89 -1.45 20.43
CA SER A 147 -26.90 -1.21 21.49
C SER A 147 -25.53 -0.85 20.90
N GLY A 148 -24.74 -0.06 21.63
CA GLY A 148 -23.34 0.22 21.30
C GLY A 148 -23.05 1.05 20.05
N TRP A 149 -24.07 1.41 19.24
CA TRP A 149 -23.85 2.11 17.97
C TRP A 149 -23.15 3.47 18.12
N ARG A 150 -23.40 4.20 19.21
CA ARG A 150 -22.75 5.51 19.46
C ARG A 150 -21.23 5.36 19.67
N ASP A 151 -20.83 4.35 20.40
CA ASP A 151 -19.42 4.04 20.65
C ASP A 151 -18.76 3.55 19.35
N GLN A 152 -19.48 2.73 18.57
CA GLN A 152 -19.01 2.26 17.27
C GLN A 152 -18.81 3.42 16.27
N LEU A 153 -19.77 4.34 16.17
CA LEU A 153 -19.65 5.52 15.29
C LEU A 153 -18.53 6.44 15.75
N THR A 154 -18.37 6.61 17.06
CA THR A 154 -17.24 7.35 17.64
C THR A 154 -15.91 6.71 17.28
N SER A 155 -15.82 5.38 17.35
CA SER A 155 -14.64 4.62 16.97
C SER A 155 -14.30 4.85 15.50
N TRP A 156 -15.26 4.68 14.59
CA TRP A 156 -15.06 4.90 13.15
C TRP A 156 -14.61 6.33 12.80
N GLN A 157 -14.99 7.34 13.58
CA GLN A 157 -14.53 8.72 13.40
C GLN A 157 -13.16 9.01 14.02
N SER A 158 -12.60 8.10 14.83
CA SER A 158 -11.29 8.27 15.44
C SER A 158 -10.18 8.00 14.43
N ASN A 159 -9.13 8.83 14.44
CA ASN A 159 -7.92 8.58 13.66
C ASN A 159 -7.20 7.28 14.06
N ASP A 160 -7.49 6.74 15.25
CA ASP A 160 -6.95 5.46 15.72
C ASP A 160 -7.69 4.26 15.12
N TYR A 161 -8.82 4.47 14.44
CA TYR A 161 -9.51 3.43 13.72
C TYR A 161 -8.85 3.20 12.36
N LEU A 162 -7.94 2.22 12.34
CA LEU A 162 -7.18 1.83 11.16
C LEU A 162 -7.81 0.59 10.51
N LEU A 163 -7.82 0.58 9.19
CA LEU A 163 -8.22 -0.56 8.37
C LEU A 163 -6.99 -1.10 7.63
N THR A 164 -6.84 -2.42 7.62
CA THR A 164 -5.89 -3.10 6.74
C THR A 164 -6.49 -3.19 5.34
N ASP A 165 -6.38 -2.11 4.58
CA ASP A 165 -7.13 -1.95 3.33
C ASP A 165 -6.45 -2.64 2.13
N LEU A 166 -5.13 -2.71 2.15
CA LEU A 166 -4.29 -3.25 1.09
C LEU A 166 -3.09 -4.00 1.68
N GLN A 167 -2.54 -4.93 0.90
CA GLN A 167 -1.25 -5.56 1.15
C GLN A 167 -0.28 -5.21 0.02
N LEU A 168 1.01 -5.09 0.37
CA LEU A 168 2.11 -4.89 -0.56
C LEU A 168 3.10 -6.05 -0.43
N ASP A 169 3.27 -6.84 -1.48
CA ASP A 169 4.39 -7.76 -1.60
C ASP A 169 5.57 -7.04 -2.24
N VAL A 170 6.73 -7.11 -1.59
CA VAL A 170 8.01 -6.62 -2.10
C VAL A 170 8.95 -7.82 -2.24
N THR A 171 9.26 -8.17 -3.48
CA THR A 171 10.24 -9.21 -3.81
C THR A 171 11.54 -8.55 -4.25
N VAL A 172 12.63 -8.87 -3.56
CA VAL A 172 13.98 -8.50 -3.97
C VAL A 172 14.67 -9.74 -4.52
N THR A 173 15.08 -9.67 -5.78
CA THR A 173 15.91 -10.69 -6.42
C THR A 173 17.31 -10.13 -6.60
N ALA A 174 18.32 -10.78 -6.02
CA ALA A 174 19.71 -10.43 -6.21
C ALA A 174 20.44 -11.52 -6.99
N THR A 175 21.25 -11.11 -7.96
CA THR A 175 22.07 -12.00 -8.80
C THR A 175 23.53 -11.70 -8.58
N LYS A 176 24.34 -12.74 -8.36
CA LYS A 176 25.80 -12.63 -8.20
C LYS A 176 26.49 -13.85 -8.82
N ALA A 177 27.49 -13.61 -9.68
CA ALA A 177 28.22 -14.66 -10.38
C ALA A 177 27.29 -15.68 -11.09
N GLY A 178 26.19 -15.19 -11.67
CA GLY A 178 25.15 -16.01 -12.31
C GLY A 178 24.17 -16.75 -11.38
N GLU A 179 24.36 -16.73 -10.06
CA GLU A 179 23.41 -17.30 -9.09
C GLU A 179 22.39 -16.25 -8.66
N SER A 180 21.12 -16.62 -8.55
CA SER A 180 20.02 -15.70 -8.19
C SER A 180 19.25 -16.16 -6.95
N PHE A 181 18.94 -15.23 -6.07
CA PHE A 181 18.08 -15.48 -4.91
C PHE A 181 16.95 -14.46 -4.83
N ALA A 182 15.71 -14.92 -4.60
CA ALA A 182 14.53 -14.08 -4.44
C ALA A 182 13.98 -14.14 -3.01
N TYR A 183 13.82 -12.97 -2.40
CA TYR A 183 13.31 -12.79 -1.05
C TYR A 183 12.06 -11.91 -1.07
N THR A 184 10.92 -12.44 -0.58
CA THR A 184 9.65 -11.72 -0.58
C THR A 184 9.17 -11.42 0.83
N VAL A 185 8.78 -10.16 1.05
CA VAL A 185 8.11 -9.71 2.26
C VAL A 185 6.76 -9.13 1.90
N THR A 186 5.72 -9.55 2.61
CA THR A 186 4.39 -8.95 2.54
C THR A 186 4.25 -7.93 3.67
N TYR A 187 3.75 -6.76 3.34
CA TYR A 187 3.40 -5.69 4.28
C TYR A 187 1.90 -5.45 4.25
N ASP A 188 1.28 -5.45 5.42
CA ASP A 188 -0.11 -5.01 5.61
C ASP A 188 -0.10 -3.48 5.72
N ARG A 189 -0.85 -2.82 4.84
CA ARG A 189 -1.04 -1.37 4.89
C ARG A 189 -2.24 -1.06 5.77
N GLN A 190 -1.99 -0.40 6.89
CA GLN A 190 -3.00 0.12 7.79
C GLN A 190 -3.18 1.62 7.54
N VAL A 191 -4.43 2.07 7.44
CA VAL A 191 -4.75 3.47 7.16
C VAL A 191 -6.11 3.85 7.77
N HIS A 192 -6.24 5.10 8.22
CA HIS A 192 -7.51 5.69 8.58
C HIS A 192 -8.20 6.32 7.36
N TYR A 193 -9.49 6.05 7.21
CA TYR A 193 -10.35 6.75 6.27
C TYR A 193 -11.39 7.57 7.03
N PRO A 194 -11.53 8.88 6.75
CA PRO A 194 -12.62 9.68 7.29
C PRO A 194 -13.97 9.12 6.88
N VAL A 195 -14.95 9.14 7.80
CA VAL A 195 -16.32 8.78 7.45
C VAL A 195 -17.00 9.94 6.72
N SER A 196 -17.34 9.74 5.46
CA SER A 196 -18.05 10.72 4.61
C SER A 196 -19.55 10.80 4.94
N GLY A 197 -20.11 9.75 5.53
CA GLY A 197 -21.48 9.75 6.04
C GLY A 197 -21.97 8.35 6.39
N TYR A 198 -23.27 8.27 6.69
CA TYR A 198 -23.95 7.04 7.09
C TYR A 198 -25.23 6.87 6.31
N THR A 199 -25.53 5.64 5.89
CA THR A 199 -26.87 5.25 5.44
C THR A 199 -27.53 4.40 6.50
N PHE A 200 -28.85 4.26 6.37
CA PHE A 200 -29.64 3.38 7.21
C PHE A 200 -30.28 2.30 6.37
N ASP A 201 -30.20 1.06 6.83
CA ASP A 201 -30.81 -0.10 6.20
C ASP A 201 -30.37 -0.14 4.72
N ASP A 202 -31.29 -0.37 3.80
CA ASP A 202 -31.01 -0.36 2.35
C ASP A 202 -31.22 1.03 1.70
N SER A 203 -31.29 2.10 2.51
CA SER A 203 -31.49 3.46 2.01
C SER A 203 -30.22 4.02 1.35
N THR A 204 -30.41 4.81 0.29
CA THR A 204 -29.34 5.56 -0.37
C THR A 204 -29.13 6.96 0.20
N THR A 205 -29.97 7.38 1.16
CA THR A 205 -29.85 8.72 1.75
C THR A 205 -28.68 8.76 2.73
N VAL A 206 -27.70 9.60 2.43
CA VAL A 206 -26.51 9.78 3.26
C VAL A 206 -26.78 10.85 4.32
N TYR A 207 -26.43 10.53 5.56
CA TYR A 207 -26.53 11.40 6.71
C TYR A 207 -25.15 11.65 7.32
N THR A 208 -24.90 12.86 7.80
CA THR A 208 -23.78 13.17 8.70
C THR A 208 -24.25 12.98 10.14
N TRP A 209 -23.45 12.30 10.96
CA TRP A 209 -23.71 12.14 12.39
C TRP A 209 -22.91 13.15 13.21
N SER A 210 -23.57 13.82 14.14
CA SER A 210 -22.91 14.67 15.14
C SER A 210 -22.81 13.92 16.47
N LYS A 211 -21.57 13.77 16.96
CA LYS A 211 -21.26 13.11 18.23
C LYS A 211 -21.87 13.85 19.43
N ASP A 212 -21.88 15.18 19.41
CA ASP A 212 -22.33 16.01 20.53
C ASP A 212 -23.85 15.90 20.75
N THR A 213 -24.62 15.97 19.67
CA THR A 213 -26.09 15.94 19.72
C THR A 213 -26.66 14.54 19.52
N ASN A 214 -25.84 13.58 19.09
CA ASN A 214 -26.25 12.24 18.67
C ASN A 214 -27.37 12.25 17.61
N THR A 215 -27.30 13.20 16.68
CA THR A 215 -28.28 13.36 15.60
C THR A 215 -27.66 13.14 14.24
N PHE A 216 -28.46 12.58 13.34
CA PHE A 216 -28.15 12.43 11.92
C PHE A 216 -28.82 13.54 11.13
N ALA A 217 -28.10 14.19 10.24
CA ALA A 217 -28.61 15.26 9.40
C ALA A 217 -28.26 15.00 7.94
N SER A 218 -29.19 15.35 7.05
CA SER A 218 -28.99 15.30 5.60
C SER A 218 -29.61 16.57 4.98
N PRO A 219 -29.00 17.19 3.96
CA PRO A 219 -29.49 18.44 3.38
C PRO A 219 -30.96 18.36 2.96
N GLY A 220 -31.78 19.29 3.44
CA GLY A 220 -33.20 19.37 3.11
C GLY A 220 -34.10 18.36 3.84
N LEU A 221 -33.55 17.55 4.76
CA LEU A 221 -34.31 16.61 5.58
C LEU A 221 -34.28 17.01 7.05
N SER A 222 -35.35 16.65 7.77
CA SER A 222 -35.37 16.77 9.22
C SER A 222 -34.30 15.88 9.84
N SER A 223 -33.62 16.39 10.87
CA SER A 223 -32.64 15.61 11.62
C SER A 223 -33.29 14.40 12.29
N ILE A 224 -32.58 13.28 12.29
CA ILE A 224 -33.00 12.05 12.95
C ILE A 224 -32.28 11.95 14.29
N ASN A 225 -33.05 11.77 15.36
CA ASN A 225 -32.56 11.42 16.69
C ASN A 225 -33.05 10.01 17.00
N ILE A 226 -32.14 9.08 17.26
CA ILE A 226 -32.47 7.67 17.52
C ILE A 226 -32.72 7.49 19.01
N LYS A 227 -33.93 7.09 19.35
CA LYS A 227 -34.41 6.85 20.71
C LYS A 227 -34.43 5.36 21.04
N PRO A 228 -34.35 4.98 22.33
CA PRO A 228 -34.38 3.57 22.75
C PRO A 228 -35.65 2.82 22.32
N GLU A 229 -36.78 3.51 22.21
CA GLU A 229 -38.07 2.95 21.80
C GLU A 229 -38.24 2.82 20.28
N ASP A 230 -37.33 3.39 19.48
CA ASP A 230 -37.43 3.32 18.03
C ASP A 230 -37.22 1.89 17.53
N ALA A 231 -37.81 1.57 16.38
CA ALA A 231 -37.54 0.32 15.69
C ALA A 231 -36.03 0.18 15.39
N GLU A 232 -35.53 -1.06 15.44
CA GLU A 232 -34.15 -1.36 15.06
C GLU A 232 -33.89 -0.94 13.62
N ARG A 233 -32.73 -0.32 13.41
CA ARG A 233 -32.19 0.04 12.10
C ARG A 233 -30.73 -0.35 12.04
N ILE A 234 -30.23 -0.58 10.84
CA ILE A 234 -28.82 -0.87 10.59
C ILE A 234 -28.14 0.41 10.09
N ILE A 235 -27.11 0.87 10.78
CA ILE A 235 -26.27 1.99 10.35
C ILE A 235 -25.09 1.45 9.55
N VAL A 236 -24.90 1.95 8.33
CA VAL A 236 -23.78 1.58 7.46
C VAL A 236 -22.90 2.82 7.24
N PRO A 237 -21.60 2.79 7.62
CA PRO A 237 -20.66 3.88 7.36
C PRO A 237 -20.18 3.89 5.91
N HIS A 238 -19.95 5.08 5.38
CA HIS A 238 -19.30 5.34 4.09
C HIS A 238 -17.95 6.01 4.33
N PHE A 239 -16.87 5.36 3.93
CA PHE A 239 -15.50 5.88 4.09
C PHE A 239 -15.08 6.70 2.86
N ASP A 240 -14.43 7.84 3.06
CA ASP A 240 -13.84 8.63 1.97
C ASP A 240 -12.52 8.00 1.52
N THR A 241 -12.60 7.04 0.59
CA THR A 241 -11.42 6.38 0.01
C THR A 241 -10.69 7.21 -1.03
N THR A 242 -11.21 8.40 -1.39
CA THR A 242 -10.57 9.28 -2.38
C THR A 242 -9.46 10.12 -1.77
N ASN A 243 -9.56 10.41 -0.46
CA ASN A 243 -8.58 11.21 0.28
C ASN A 243 -8.23 10.55 1.64
N PRO A 244 -7.53 9.40 1.64
CA PRO A 244 -7.00 8.85 2.88
C PRO A 244 -6.12 9.86 3.62
N ASP A 245 -6.17 9.85 4.95
CA ASP A 245 -5.19 10.57 5.75
C ASP A 245 -3.85 9.85 5.67
N LYS A 246 -2.97 10.34 4.79
CA LYS A 246 -1.65 9.74 4.55
C LYS A 246 -0.76 9.73 5.79
N SER A 247 -1.01 10.59 6.78
CA SER A 247 -0.24 10.61 8.02
C SER A 247 -0.53 9.41 8.92
N THR A 248 -1.64 8.72 8.69
CA THR A 248 -2.05 7.50 9.41
C THR A 248 -1.62 6.21 8.72
N ILE A 249 -0.91 6.31 7.59
CA ILE A 249 -0.44 5.13 6.87
C ILE A 249 0.71 4.49 7.64
N HIS A 250 0.51 3.23 8.01
CA HIS A 250 1.52 2.39 8.64
C HIS A 250 1.62 1.06 7.90
N TYR A 251 2.84 0.52 7.83
CA TYR A 251 3.09 -0.78 7.26
C TYR A 251 3.54 -1.75 8.35
N THR A 252 2.79 -2.82 8.54
CA THR A 252 3.17 -3.90 9.46
C THR A 252 3.68 -5.10 8.66
N ARG A 253 4.84 -5.62 9.04
CA ARG A 253 5.48 -6.76 8.37
C ARG A 253 4.68 -8.04 8.62
N GLY A 254 4.23 -8.68 7.56
CA GLY A 254 3.58 -10.00 7.58
C GLY A 254 4.58 -11.16 7.59
N ALA A 255 4.09 -12.39 7.36
CA ALA A 255 4.93 -13.60 7.35
C ALA A 255 5.91 -13.63 6.16
N ARG A 256 7.16 -14.09 6.39
CA ARG A 256 8.24 -14.17 5.40
C ARG A 256 8.04 -15.36 4.45
N GLN A 257 8.27 -15.17 3.15
CA GLN A 257 8.38 -16.25 2.16
C GLN A 257 9.67 -16.09 1.34
N SER A 258 10.46 -17.17 1.25
CA SER A 258 11.73 -17.18 0.52
C SER A 258 11.74 -18.34 -0.48
N THR A 259 12.17 -18.07 -1.72
CA THR A 259 12.28 -19.07 -2.79
C THR A 259 13.64 -18.92 -3.47
N SER A 260 14.46 -19.97 -3.40
CA SER A 260 15.66 -20.08 -4.23
C SER A 260 15.23 -20.38 -5.66
N THR A 261 15.80 -19.66 -6.64
CA THR A 261 15.57 -19.92 -8.06
C THR A 261 16.91 -20.28 -8.67
N ALA A 262 17.33 -21.54 -8.51
CA ALA A 262 18.49 -22.04 -9.23
C ALA A 262 18.12 -22.17 -10.72
N GLN A 263 18.87 -21.50 -11.61
CA GLN A 263 18.80 -21.83 -13.04
C GLN A 263 19.36 -23.24 -13.23
N GLU A 264 18.53 -24.15 -13.76
CA GLU A 264 18.93 -25.45 -14.31
C GLU A 264 19.82 -25.30 -15.55
#